data_AF-A0A2A9CST1-F1
#
_entry.id   AF-A0A2A9CST1-F1
#
_cell.length_a   1.000
_cell.length_b   1.000
_cell.length_c   1.000
_cell.angle_alpha   90.00
_cell.angle_beta   90.00
_cell.angle_gamma   90.00
#
_symmetry.space_group_name_H-M   'P 1'
#
loop_
_entity.id
_entity.type
_entity.pdbx_description
1 polymer ?
#
loop_
_entity_poly.entity_id
_entity_poly.type
_entity_poly.pdbx_seq_one_letter_code
_entity_poly.pdbx_strand_id
1 'polypeptide(L)'
;MSHKRFLGWEPTTTYTYDDAGRLVESTPEAEWDESQRDAMLALQRYRETEQCPKCGGPKWICQSPEAESNYVAGDPIRCHITTTILRAQKDYSEGVHSPHEQALLWPIKVRDAVPLQ
;
A
#
# COMPACT_ATOMS: atom_id res chain seq x y z
N MET A 1 -10.43 2.94 6.03
CA MET A 1 -11.83 3.16 5.59
C MET A 1 -12.51 1.81 5.53
N SER A 2 -13.63 1.60 6.23
CA SER A 2 -14.39 0.35 6.13
C SER A 2 -15.19 0.25 4.82
N HIS A 3 -15.65 -0.95 4.49
CA HIS A 3 -16.50 -1.16 3.31
C HIS A 3 -17.85 -0.41 3.45
N LYS A 4 -18.39 -0.31 4.67
CA LYS A 4 -19.58 0.51 4.98
C LYS A 4 -19.34 1.97 4.59
N ARG A 5 -18.23 2.54 5.09
CA ARG A 5 -17.86 3.93 4.80
C ARG A 5 -17.64 4.18 3.31
N PHE A 6 -17.01 3.22 2.62
CA PHE A 6 -16.85 3.27 1.16
C PHE A 6 -18.19 3.30 0.41
N LEU A 7 -19.22 2.63 0.93
CA LEU A 7 -20.57 2.63 0.37
C LEU A 7 -21.45 3.79 0.87
N GLY A 8 -20.88 4.78 1.55
CA GLY A 8 -21.59 6.00 1.98
C GLY A 8 -22.41 5.86 3.25
N TRP A 9 -22.17 4.82 4.07
CA TRP A 9 -22.78 4.72 5.40
C TRP A 9 -22.20 5.75 6.38
N GLU A 10 -23.06 6.28 7.26
CA GLU A 10 -22.72 7.16 8.38
C GLU A 10 -23.21 6.55 9.71
N PRO A 11 -22.47 6.72 10.83
CA PRO A 11 -22.79 6.08 12.10
C PRO A 11 -24.03 6.69 12.74
N THR A 12 -24.96 5.83 13.15
CA THR A 12 -26.04 6.22 14.07
C THR A 12 -25.53 6.18 15.50
N THR A 13 -25.85 7.17 16.33
CA THR A 13 -25.45 7.18 17.75
C THR A 13 -26.64 6.89 18.66
N THR A 14 -26.49 5.89 19.53
CA THR A 14 -27.46 5.52 20.56
C THR A 14 -27.11 6.24 21.85
N TYR A 15 -28.11 6.86 22.48
CA TYR A 15 -27.97 7.61 23.72
C TYR A 15 -28.75 6.93 24.85
N THR A 16 -28.11 6.70 25.99
CA THR A 16 -28.72 6.11 27.20
C THR A 16 -28.86 7.19 28.27
N TYR A 17 -30.03 7.27 28.93
CA TYR A 17 -30.34 8.25 29.97
C TYR A 17 -30.66 7.58 31.31
N ASP A 18 -30.39 8.26 32.42
CA ASP A 18 -30.79 7.81 33.76
C ASP A 18 -32.24 8.20 34.12
N ASP A 19 -32.73 7.76 35.29
CA ASP A 19 -34.08 8.06 35.80
C ASP A 19 -34.33 9.57 36.02
N ALA A 20 -33.26 10.36 36.14
CA ALA A 20 -33.32 11.82 36.26
C ALA A 20 -33.29 12.53 34.89
N GLY A 21 -33.28 11.78 33.79
CA GLY A 21 -33.24 12.29 32.42
C GLY A 21 -31.87 12.80 31.98
N ARG A 22 -30.79 12.47 32.69
CA ARG A 22 -29.43 12.87 32.32
C ARG A 22 -28.82 11.84 31.38
N LEU A 23 -28.12 12.30 30.35
CA LEU A 23 -27.37 11.44 29.45
C LEU A 23 -26.22 10.78 30.21
N VAL A 24 -26.15 9.45 30.18
CA VAL A 24 -25.09 8.67 30.84
C VAL A 24 -24.20 7.90 29.87
N GLU A 25 -24.66 7.64 28.64
CA GLU A 25 -23.86 6.94 27.63
C GLU A 25 -24.22 7.41 26.22
N SER A 26 -23.22 7.47 25.33
CA SER A 26 -23.36 7.80 23.92
C SER A 26 -22.50 6.84 23.10
N THR A 27 -23.14 5.90 22.42
CA THR A 27 -22.46 4.80 21.70
C THR A 27 -22.76 4.89 20.21
N PRO A 28 -21.79 5.31 19.38
CA PRO A 28 -21.94 5.27 17.92
C PRO A 28 -21.93 3.82 17.42
N GLU A 29 -22.70 3.56 16.37
CA GLU A 29 -22.64 2.30 15.64
C GLU A 29 -21.20 2.06 15.14
N ALA A 30 -20.71 0.83 15.33
CA ALA A 30 -19.38 0.45 14.92
C ALA A 30 -19.21 0.56 13.40
N GLU A 31 -18.17 1.27 12.97
CA GLU A 31 -17.83 1.41 11.54
C GLU A 31 -17.46 0.08 10.88
N TRP A 32 -16.97 -0.86 11.68
CA TRP A 32 -16.62 -2.22 11.27
C TRP A 32 -17.60 -3.20 11.89
N ASP A 33 -18.44 -3.81 11.06
CA ASP A 33 -19.25 -4.94 11.49
C ASP A 33 -18.41 -6.23 11.62
N GLU A 34 -19.02 -7.28 12.15
CA GLU A 34 -18.38 -8.58 12.33
C GLU A 34 -17.92 -9.18 10.99
N SER A 35 -18.77 -9.15 9.96
CA SER A 35 -18.43 -9.70 8.63
C SER A 35 -17.23 -9.00 8.00
N GLN A 36 -17.10 -7.68 8.16
CA GLN A 36 -15.95 -6.92 7.67
C GLN A 36 -14.68 -7.24 8.45
N ARG A 37 -14.77 -7.42 9.78
CA ARG A 37 -13.62 -7.84 10.60
C ARG A 37 -13.18 -9.25 10.22
N ASP A 38 -14.13 -10.18 10.06
CA ASP A 38 -13.86 -11.54 9.62
C ASP A 38 -13.22 -11.58 8.25
N ALA A 39 -13.68 -10.75 7.30
CA ALA A 39 -13.07 -10.63 5.99
C ALA A 39 -11.61 -10.15 6.08
N MET A 40 -11.28 -9.22 6.98
CA MET A 40 -9.89 -8.76 7.17
C MET A 40 -9.01 -9.83 7.83
N LEU A 41 -9.54 -10.56 8.82
CA LEU A 41 -8.84 -11.69 9.44
C LEU A 41 -8.61 -12.84 8.44
N ALA A 42 -9.60 -13.15 7.62
CA ALA A 42 -9.48 -14.15 6.56
C ALA A 42 -8.45 -13.74 5.50
N LEU A 43 -8.45 -12.47 5.09
CA LEU A 43 -7.45 -11.92 4.18
C LEU A 43 -6.03 -12.00 4.76
N GLN A 44 -5.88 -11.67 6.05
CA GLN A 44 -4.59 -11.82 6.74
C GLN A 44 -4.13 -13.27 6.72
N ARG A 45 -5.00 -14.20 7.13
CA ARG A 45 -4.70 -15.64 7.12
C ARG A 45 -4.31 -16.11 5.72
N TYR A 46 -5.04 -15.71 4.68
CA TYR A 46 -4.70 -16.03 3.30
C TYR A 46 -3.30 -15.52 2.90
N ARG A 47 -2.96 -14.28 3.24
CA ARG A 47 -1.62 -13.72 2.96
C ARG A 47 -0.51 -14.50 3.67
N GLU A 48 -0.76 -14.95 4.89
CA GLU A 48 0.22 -15.71 5.68
C GLU A 48 0.36 -17.16 5.20
N THR A 49 -0.76 -17.84 4.92
CA THR A 49 -0.77 -19.28 4.62
C THR A 49 -0.65 -19.59 3.14
N GLU A 50 -1.29 -18.81 2.26
CA GLU A 50 -1.42 -19.11 0.83
C GLU A 50 -0.55 -18.24 -0.08
N GLN A 51 -0.14 -17.04 0.36
CA GLN A 51 0.64 -16.12 -0.47
C GLN A 51 2.15 -16.25 -0.18
N CYS A 52 2.96 -16.26 -1.24
CA CYS A 52 4.42 -16.31 -1.12
C CYS A 52 4.96 -14.96 -0.63
N PRO A 53 5.73 -14.91 0.48
CA PRO A 53 6.25 -13.65 1.03
C PRO A 53 7.37 -13.02 0.18
N LYS A 54 7.87 -13.72 -0.85
CA LYS A 54 8.92 -13.24 -1.75
C LYS A 54 8.36 -12.59 -3.02
N CYS A 55 7.51 -13.30 -3.74
CA CYS A 55 6.99 -12.84 -5.03
C CYS A 55 5.53 -12.33 -4.97
N GLY A 56 4.82 -12.53 -3.86
CA GLY A 56 3.41 -12.15 -3.73
C GLY A 56 2.43 -13.05 -4.51
N GLY A 57 2.91 -14.06 -5.24
CA GLY A 57 2.06 -15.04 -5.92
C GLY A 57 1.52 -16.13 -4.99
N PRO A 58 0.56 -16.97 -5.45
CA PRO A 58 0.08 -18.11 -4.68
C PRO A 58 1.18 -19.17 -4.48
N LYS A 59 1.34 -19.69 -3.26
CA LYS A 59 2.37 -20.69 -2.92
C LYS A 59 2.23 -21.97 -3.73
N TRP A 60 0.99 -22.44 -3.95
CA TRP A 60 0.73 -23.65 -4.73
C TRP A 60 1.13 -23.53 -6.21
N ILE A 61 1.36 -22.31 -6.71
CA ILE A 61 1.92 -22.07 -8.05
C ILE A 61 3.45 -21.94 -7.96
N CYS A 62 3.96 -21.04 -7.13
CA CYS A 62 5.38 -20.67 -7.18
C CYS A 62 6.31 -21.53 -6.32
N GLN A 63 5.77 -22.36 -5.42
CA GLN A 63 6.53 -23.29 -4.57
C GLN A 63 6.22 -24.76 -4.90
N SER A 64 5.38 -25.01 -5.91
CA SER A 64 5.12 -26.36 -6.41
C SER A 64 6.40 -26.90 -7.07
N PRO A 65 6.79 -28.16 -6.81
CA PRO A 65 7.91 -28.79 -7.52
C PRO A 65 7.70 -28.84 -9.03
N GLU A 66 6.45 -28.99 -9.48
CA GLU A 66 6.08 -29.02 -10.89
C GLU A 66 6.31 -27.67 -11.60
N ALA A 67 6.50 -26.59 -10.84
CA ALA A 67 6.82 -25.26 -11.34
C ALA A 67 8.30 -25.09 -11.70
N GLU A 68 9.16 -26.04 -11.32
CA GLU A 68 10.59 -26.00 -11.61
C GLU A 68 10.83 -25.87 -13.13
N SER A 69 11.62 -24.87 -13.52
CA SER A 69 11.94 -24.58 -14.93
C SER A 69 10.80 -24.09 -15.83
N ASN A 70 9.59 -23.86 -15.31
CA ASN A 70 8.46 -23.35 -16.13
C ASN A 70 8.48 -21.84 -16.38
N TYR A 71 9.33 -21.10 -15.67
CA TYR A 71 9.39 -19.64 -15.75
C TYR A 71 10.75 -19.15 -16.19
N VAL A 72 10.76 -18.18 -17.11
CA VAL A 72 11.96 -17.48 -17.58
C VAL A 72 11.81 -16.00 -17.23
N ALA A 73 12.86 -15.40 -16.68
CA ALA A 73 12.87 -13.98 -16.41
C ALA A 73 12.80 -13.20 -17.73
N GLY A 74 11.92 -12.20 -17.81
CA GLY A 74 11.90 -11.28 -18.94
C GLY A 74 13.11 -10.34 -18.95
N ASP A 75 13.24 -9.56 -20.03
CA ASP A 75 14.27 -8.53 -20.13
C ASP A 75 14.10 -7.46 -19.02
N PRO A 76 15.20 -6.90 -18.50
CA PRO A 76 15.12 -5.86 -17.48
C PRO A 76 14.44 -4.60 -18.02
N ILE A 77 13.40 -4.12 -17.32
CA ILE A 77 12.71 -2.87 -17.65
C ILE A 77 13.44 -1.70 -16.99
N ARG A 78 13.81 -0.69 -17.77
CA ARG A 78 14.49 0.51 -17.28
C ARG A 78 13.50 1.53 -16.70
N CYS A 79 13.69 1.93 -15.44
CA CYS A 79 13.01 3.11 -14.90
C CYS A 79 13.69 4.39 -15.41
N HIS A 80 12.99 5.13 -16.28
CA HIS A 80 13.49 6.40 -16.83
C HIS A 80 13.56 7.52 -15.78
N ILE A 81 12.70 7.48 -14.76
CA ILE A 81 12.74 8.41 -13.62
C ILE A 81 14.04 8.19 -12.82
N THR A 82 14.29 6.96 -12.37
CA THR A 82 15.51 6.61 -11.63
C THR A 82 16.76 6.89 -12.45
N THR A 83 16.74 6.60 -13.75
CA THR A 83 17.83 6.96 -14.67
C THR A 83 18.16 8.44 -14.62
N THR A 84 17.14 9.30 -14.62
CA THR A 84 17.33 10.76 -14.59
C THR A 84 17.94 11.20 -13.26
N ILE A 85 17.49 10.62 -12.13
CA ILE A 85 18.05 10.87 -10.80
C ILE A 85 19.52 10.46 -10.76
N LEU A 86 19.85 9.25 -11.20
CA LEU A 86 21.21 8.72 -11.15
C LEU A 86 22.17 9.56 -12.01
N ARG A 87 21.70 10.06 -13.16
CA ARG A 87 22.48 10.99 -13.98
C ARG A 87 22.76 12.30 -13.24
N ALA A 88 21.73 12.90 -12.65
CA ALA A 88 21.88 14.16 -11.92
C ALA A 88 22.77 14.01 -10.67
N GLN A 89 22.64 12.89 -9.94
CA GLN A 89 23.53 12.54 -8.82
C GLN A 89 24.97 12.40 -9.27
N LYS A 90 25.20 11.68 -10.38
CA LYS A 90 26.54 11.51 -10.95
C LYS A 90 27.14 12.86 -11.34
N ASP A 91 26.40 13.65 -12.12
CA ASP A 91 26.84 14.97 -12.58
C ASP A 91 27.19 15.90 -11.40
N TYR A 92 26.44 15.80 -10.29
CA TYR A 92 26.70 16.55 -9.06
C TYR A 92 27.88 16.00 -8.25
N SER A 93 28.07 14.68 -8.19
CA SER A 93 29.24 14.09 -7.51
C SER A 93 30.56 14.40 -8.21
N GLU A 94 30.52 14.63 -9.54
CA GLU A 94 31.70 14.93 -10.36
C GLU A 94 32.11 16.43 -10.33
N GLY A 95 31.33 17.29 -9.66
CA GLY A 95 31.59 18.73 -9.54
C GLY A 95 32.22 19.17 -8.20
N VAL A 96 32.53 20.47 -8.08
CA VAL A 96 33.03 21.08 -6.82
C VAL A 96 31.84 21.40 -5.92
N HIS A 97 31.32 20.39 -5.23
CA HIS A 97 30.08 20.53 -4.45
C HIS A 97 30.22 20.13 -2.98
N SER A 98 29.28 20.65 -2.17
CA SER A 98 29.26 20.67 -0.70
C SER A 98 29.47 19.29 -0.05
N PRO A 99 30.02 19.22 1.18
CA PRO A 99 29.89 18.01 1.99
C PRO A 99 28.41 17.59 2.10
N HIS A 100 28.18 16.28 2.20
CA HIS A 100 26.87 15.62 2.37
C HIS A 100 26.02 15.38 1.10
N GLU A 101 26.62 15.08 -0.05
CA GLU A 101 25.91 14.70 -1.29
C GLU A 101 24.82 13.61 -1.09
N GLN A 102 25.06 12.67 -0.19
CA GLN A 102 24.16 11.55 0.10
C GLN A 102 22.88 11.98 0.83
N ALA A 103 22.86 13.18 1.42
CA ALA A 103 21.69 13.74 2.11
C ALA A 103 20.79 14.56 1.17
N LEU A 104 21.17 14.73 -0.10
CA LEU A 104 20.39 15.52 -1.06
C LEU A 104 19.20 14.74 -1.61
N LEU A 105 18.03 15.38 -1.61
CA LEU A 105 16.80 14.87 -2.24
C LEU A 105 16.74 15.35 -3.69
N TRP A 106 16.35 14.46 -4.61
CA TRP A 106 16.34 14.70 -6.06
C TRP A 106 14.90 14.75 -6.60
N PRO A 107 14.19 15.88 -6.45
CA PRO A 107 12.81 15.99 -6.91
C PRO A 107 12.73 15.89 -8.43
N ILE A 108 11.73 15.16 -8.92
CA ILE A 108 11.50 14.95 -10.35
C ILE A 108 10.54 16.00 -10.89
N LYS A 109 10.88 16.57 -12.04
CA LYS A 109 9.99 17.44 -12.83
C LYS A 109 9.77 16.83 -14.20
N VAL A 110 8.52 16.79 -14.64
CA VAL A 110 8.17 16.36 -16.00
C VAL A 110 8.55 17.48 -16.97
N ARG A 111 9.40 17.18 -17.97
CA ARG A 111 9.75 18.10 -19.06
C ARG A 111 8.61 18.06 -20.09
N ASP A 112 7.55 18.81 -19.79
CA ASP A 112 6.31 18.93 -20.57
C ASP A 112 5.52 17.62 -20.70
N ALA A 113 4.22 17.68 -20.45
CA ALA A 113 3.34 16.52 -20.46
C ALA A 113 3.18 15.98 -21.89
N VAL A 114 4.10 15.11 -22.33
CA VAL A 114 3.82 14.22 -23.46
C VAL A 114 2.80 13.21 -22.95
N PRO A 115 1.60 13.12 -23.56
CA PRO A 115 0.60 12.16 -23.15
C PRO A 115 1.19 10.75 -23.21
N LEU A 116 1.11 10.02 -22.10
CA LEU A 116 1.37 8.59 -22.10
C LEU A 116 0.20 7.95 -22.88
N GLN A 117 0.52 7.27 -23.99
CA GLN A 117 -0.44 6.48 -24.76
C GLN A 117 -0.84 5.21 -24.00
#